data_AF-A0A2C6LHA6-F1
#
_entry.id   AF-A0A2C6LHA6-F1
#
_cell.length_a   1.000
_cell.length_b   1.000
_cell.length_c   1.000
_cell.angle_alpha   90.00
_cell.angle_beta   90.00
_cell.angle_gamma   90.00
#
_symmetry.space_group_name_H-M   'P 1'
#
loop_
_entity.id
_entity.type
_entity.pdbx_description
1 polymer ?
#
loop_
_entity_poly.entity_id
_entity_poly.type
_entity_poly.pdbx_seq_one_letter_code
_entity_poly.pdbx_strand_id
1 'polypeptide(L)'
;MAGIFISLGDLFMMTTAVGTKEFLGPGVAALIGGISFSVGLLLVVYYGAQLFTSNVLAAVPWGAKRLTFKDMMFNWILVYIANFAGSLFFAWFTIKTGLTFKNEAWIANHFIAAGTAKTNLDFLAALLSGIGTNILVCMAVYMAVAAEDGAGKVLSIMMPVAAFVAIGFEHSIANMYIIPSGIMHLQYYLDGGMGLAEVAHLTHVSVEALKNLNWYGFLVTNEIPVTIGNIIGGALFVGWLNWICHGRDTHSDKTIQNRHDKTARMGSKAQDAKHHQERQLDELVS
;
A
#
# COMPACT_ATOMS: atom_id res chain seq x y z
N MET A 1 -7.66 1.31 -9.76
CA MET A 1 -6.49 2.10 -10.20
C MET A 1 -5.24 1.80 -9.39
N ALA A 2 -5.24 1.91 -8.05
CA ALA A 2 -4.02 1.67 -7.26
C ALA A 2 -3.38 0.29 -7.50
N GLY A 3 -4.18 -0.78 -7.59
CA GLY A 3 -3.67 -2.11 -7.97
C GLY A 3 -2.92 -2.12 -9.32
N ILE A 4 -3.45 -1.43 -10.34
CA ILE A 4 -2.78 -1.26 -11.64
C ILE A 4 -1.47 -0.47 -11.49
N PHE A 5 -1.46 0.61 -10.70
CA PHE A 5 -0.25 1.41 -10.50
C PHE A 5 0.86 0.64 -9.79
N ILE A 6 0.53 -0.15 -8.76
CA ILE A 6 1.50 -1.04 -8.10
C ILE A 6 1.98 -2.11 -9.09
N SER A 7 1.07 -2.71 -9.86
CA SER A 7 1.43 -3.69 -10.89
C SER A 7 2.35 -3.12 -11.98
N LEU A 8 2.18 -1.85 -12.33
CA LEU A 8 3.07 -1.14 -13.25
C LEU A 8 4.45 -0.94 -12.63
N GLY A 9 4.52 -0.59 -11.34
CA GLY A 9 5.77 -0.56 -10.57
C GLY A 9 6.49 -1.91 -10.59
N ASP A 10 5.76 -3.01 -10.35
CA ASP A 10 6.29 -4.37 -10.44
C ASP A 10 6.79 -4.72 -11.83
N LEU A 11 6.03 -4.43 -12.89
CA LEU A 11 6.48 -4.67 -14.25
C LEU A 11 7.76 -3.89 -14.56
N PHE A 12 7.85 -2.64 -14.09
CA PHE A 12 9.03 -1.82 -14.29
C PHE A 12 10.24 -2.39 -13.54
N MET A 13 10.06 -2.79 -12.27
CA MET A 13 11.08 -3.49 -11.48
C MET A 13 11.56 -4.77 -12.19
N MET A 14 10.64 -5.63 -12.65
CA MET A 14 11.03 -6.87 -13.34
C MET A 14 11.81 -6.56 -14.62
N THR A 15 11.43 -5.49 -15.34
CA THR A 15 12.10 -5.08 -16.58
C THR A 15 13.52 -4.55 -16.33
N THR A 16 13.76 -3.84 -15.22
CA THR A 16 15.08 -3.27 -14.93
C THR A 16 15.99 -4.24 -14.18
N ALA A 17 15.43 -5.21 -13.45
CA ALA A 17 16.22 -6.19 -12.71
C ALA A 17 16.72 -7.38 -13.56
N VAL A 18 16.02 -7.74 -14.66
CA VAL A 18 16.48 -8.81 -15.57
C VAL A 18 17.79 -8.43 -16.26
N GLY A 19 18.75 -9.37 -16.31
CA GLY A 19 20.11 -9.14 -16.80
C GLY A 19 21.02 -8.35 -15.86
N THR A 20 20.50 -7.32 -15.18
CA THR A 20 21.25 -6.53 -14.20
C THR A 20 21.92 -7.39 -13.14
N LYS A 21 21.23 -8.43 -12.66
CA LYS A 21 21.79 -9.38 -11.68
C LYS A 21 23.03 -10.11 -12.18
N GLU A 22 23.08 -10.47 -13.46
CA GLU A 22 24.19 -11.22 -14.06
C GLU A 22 25.44 -10.35 -14.25
N PHE A 23 25.24 -9.08 -14.61
CA PHE A 23 26.34 -8.14 -14.88
C PHE A 23 26.83 -7.36 -13.65
N LEU A 24 25.92 -6.93 -12.77
CA LEU A 24 26.22 -6.03 -11.64
C LEU A 24 26.03 -6.68 -10.26
N GLY A 25 25.49 -7.90 -10.21
CA GLY A 25 25.25 -8.64 -8.98
C GLY A 25 23.88 -8.37 -8.33
N PRO A 26 23.48 -9.22 -7.37
CA PRO A 26 22.12 -9.23 -6.83
C PRO A 26 21.75 -7.98 -6.02
N GLY A 27 22.68 -7.41 -5.25
CA GLY A 27 22.39 -6.22 -4.44
C GLY A 27 22.13 -4.97 -5.28
N VAL A 28 22.90 -4.76 -6.35
CA VAL A 28 22.71 -3.63 -7.28
C VAL A 28 21.42 -3.82 -8.08
N ALA A 29 21.13 -5.05 -8.53
CA ALA A 29 19.86 -5.35 -9.20
C ALA A 29 18.65 -5.09 -8.29
N ALA A 30 18.73 -5.46 -7.01
CA ALA A 30 17.68 -5.21 -6.03
C ALA A 30 17.45 -3.71 -5.79
N LEU A 31 18.53 -2.91 -5.71
CA LEU A 31 18.43 -1.45 -5.59
C LEU A 31 17.78 -0.80 -6.82
N ILE A 32 18.23 -1.17 -8.02
CA ILE A 32 17.67 -0.67 -9.28
C ILE A 32 16.19 -1.05 -9.39
N GLY A 33 15.86 -2.31 -9.09
CA GLY A 33 14.49 -2.79 -9.02
C GLY A 33 13.63 -2.01 -8.03
N GLY A 34 14.15 -1.74 -6.83
CA GLY A 34 13.45 -0.97 -5.81
C GLY A 34 13.19 0.49 -6.21
N ILE A 35 14.18 1.16 -6.83
CA ILE A 35 14.00 2.50 -7.38
C ILE A 35 12.94 2.49 -8.48
N SER A 36 13.00 1.52 -9.41
CA SER A 36 11.99 1.36 -10.46
C SER A 36 10.59 1.11 -9.91
N PHE A 37 10.44 0.25 -8.90
CA PHE A 37 9.15 -0.06 -8.28
C PHE A 37 8.49 1.19 -7.68
N SER A 38 9.28 2.16 -7.19
CA SER A 38 8.76 3.38 -6.55
C SER A 38 7.80 4.20 -7.41
N VAL A 39 7.89 4.09 -8.73
CA VAL A 39 6.93 4.70 -9.68
C VAL A 39 5.49 4.30 -9.36
N GLY A 40 5.26 3.06 -8.90
CA GLY A 40 3.93 2.60 -8.52
C GLY A 40 3.32 3.42 -7.38
N LEU A 41 4.06 3.63 -6.28
CA LEU A 41 3.57 4.42 -5.16
C LEU A 41 3.51 5.92 -5.48
N LEU A 42 4.42 6.43 -6.32
CA LEU A 42 4.34 7.80 -6.84
C LEU A 42 3.01 8.03 -7.57
N LEU A 43 2.64 7.14 -8.49
CA LEU A 43 1.37 7.24 -9.21
C LEU A 43 0.17 7.18 -8.27
N VAL A 44 0.19 6.27 -7.28
CA VAL A 44 -0.87 6.18 -6.26
C VAL A 44 -1.05 7.51 -5.53
N VAL A 45 0.04 8.13 -5.05
CA VAL A 45 -0.03 9.36 -4.27
C VAL A 45 -0.42 10.56 -5.13
N TYR A 46 0.16 10.73 -6.31
CA TYR A 46 -0.11 11.89 -7.17
C TYR A 46 -1.51 11.87 -7.79
N TYR A 47 -2.03 10.69 -8.15
CA TYR A 47 -3.39 10.57 -8.66
C TYR A 47 -4.45 10.44 -7.55
N GLY A 48 -4.05 10.36 -6.28
CA GLY A 48 -4.96 10.15 -5.16
C GLY A 48 -5.70 8.82 -5.21
N ALA A 49 -5.09 7.77 -5.78
CA ALA A 49 -5.70 6.44 -5.82
C ALA A 49 -5.66 5.79 -4.42
N GLN A 50 -6.70 5.03 -4.08
CA GLN A 50 -6.75 4.33 -2.79
C GLN A 50 -6.02 2.99 -2.85
N LEU A 51 -4.89 2.92 -2.17
CA LEU A 51 -4.09 1.71 -1.97
C LEU A 51 -4.36 1.16 -0.57
N PHE A 52 -4.65 -0.14 -0.45
CA PHE A 52 -5.03 -0.75 0.84
C PHE A 52 -4.01 -0.48 1.95
N THR A 53 -2.72 -0.71 1.68
CA THR A 53 -1.65 -0.67 2.68
C THR A 53 -1.46 0.72 3.30
N SER A 54 -1.52 1.79 2.50
CA SER A 54 -1.54 3.17 3.02
C SER A 54 -2.89 3.56 3.61
N ASN A 55 -3.99 3.01 3.10
CA ASN A 55 -5.35 3.21 3.62
C ASN A 55 -5.57 2.52 4.99
N VAL A 56 -4.68 1.63 5.42
CA VAL A 56 -4.62 1.12 6.82
C VAL A 56 -4.48 2.28 7.82
N LEU A 57 -3.92 3.43 7.41
CA LEU A 57 -3.87 4.63 8.25
C LEU A 57 -5.25 5.18 8.63
N ALA A 58 -6.35 4.74 8.00
CA ALA A 58 -7.71 5.01 8.46
C ALA A 58 -7.99 4.48 9.89
N ALA A 59 -7.14 3.59 10.43
CA ALA A 59 -7.15 3.21 11.84
C ALA A 59 -6.92 4.41 12.78
N VAL A 60 -6.19 5.45 12.35
CA VAL A 60 -5.93 6.66 13.13
C VAL A 60 -7.21 7.49 13.38
N PRO A 61 -7.97 7.93 12.35
CA PRO A 61 -9.23 8.63 12.58
C PRO A 61 -10.27 7.74 13.27
N TRP A 62 -10.25 6.42 13.10
CA TRP A 62 -11.07 5.49 13.88
C TRP A 62 -10.71 5.54 15.38
N GLY A 63 -9.43 5.41 15.75
CA GLY A 63 -8.96 5.54 17.13
C GLY A 63 -9.28 6.90 17.75
N ALA A 64 -9.28 7.96 16.93
CA ALA A 64 -9.68 9.31 17.32
C ALA A 64 -11.21 9.53 17.38
N LYS A 65 -12.02 8.48 17.17
CA LYS A 65 -13.50 8.51 17.11
C LYS A 65 -14.07 9.47 16.06
N ARG A 66 -13.34 9.68 14.96
CA ARG A 66 -13.78 10.46 13.79
C ARG A 66 -14.32 9.58 12.65
N LEU A 67 -14.16 8.26 12.76
CA LEU A 67 -14.63 7.26 11.79
C LEU A 67 -15.23 6.07 12.56
N THR A 68 -16.33 5.51 12.07
CA THR A 68 -16.89 4.29 12.69
C THR A 68 -16.09 3.06 12.27
N PHE A 69 -16.09 2.02 13.12
CA PHE A 69 -15.44 0.75 12.78
C PHE A 69 -16.06 0.12 11.51
N LYS A 70 -17.38 0.22 11.35
CA LYS A 70 -18.10 -0.30 10.18
C LYS A 70 -17.64 0.37 8.89
N ASP A 71 -17.55 1.70 8.89
CA ASP A 71 -17.12 2.45 7.71
C ASP A 71 -15.66 2.16 7.36
N MET A 72 -14.80 2.04 8.37
CA MET A 72 -13.40 1.66 8.19
C MET A 72 -13.27 0.27 7.54
N MET A 73 -13.95 -0.74 8.10
CA MET A 73 -13.91 -2.10 7.56
C MET A 73 -14.49 -2.19 6.15
N PHE A 74 -15.62 -1.52 5.89
CA PHE A 74 -16.22 -1.49 4.57
C PHE A 74 -15.26 -0.86 3.54
N ASN A 75 -14.63 0.26 3.89
CA ASN A 75 -13.64 0.91 3.05
C ASN A 75 -12.43 -0.01 2.79
N TRP A 76 -11.87 -0.62 3.83
CA TRP A 76 -10.74 -1.54 3.68
C TRP A 76 -11.04 -2.71 2.76
N ILE A 77 -12.19 -3.37 2.94
CA ILE A 77 -12.61 -4.49 2.10
C ILE A 77 -12.80 -4.05 0.65
N LEU A 78 -13.51 -2.93 0.41
CA LEU A 78 -13.77 -2.43 -0.93
C LEU A 78 -12.46 -2.07 -1.66
N VAL A 79 -11.56 -1.36 -0.98
CA VAL A 79 -10.25 -0.97 -1.54
C VAL A 79 -9.42 -2.21 -1.85
N TYR A 80 -9.36 -3.17 -0.94
CA TYR A 80 -8.58 -4.41 -1.11
C TYR A 80 -9.08 -5.22 -2.32
N ILE A 81 -10.39 -5.43 -2.45
CA ILE A 81 -10.99 -6.12 -3.60
C ILE A 81 -10.73 -5.36 -4.90
N ALA A 82 -10.92 -4.03 -4.92
CA ALA A 82 -10.67 -3.22 -6.10
C ALA A 82 -9.18 -3.16 -6.49
N ASN A 83 -8.28 -3.23 -5.52
CA ASN A 83 -6.84 -3.35 -5.72
C ASN A 83 -6.54 -4.70 -6.38
N PHE A 84 -7.05 -5.80 -5.83
CA PHE A 84 -6.89 -7.14 -6.41
C PHE A 84 -7.42 -7.24 -7.83
N ALA A 85 -8.64 -6.76 -8.08
CA ALA A 85 -9.24 -6.75 -9.42
C ALA A 85 -8.39 -5.95 -10.43
N GLY A 86 -7.84 -4.81 -10.00
CA GLY A 86 -6.93 -4.01 -10.82
C GLY A 86 -5.63 -4.75 -11.14
N SER A 87 -5.02 -5.41 -10.15
CA SER A 87 -3.79 -6.18 -10.32
C SER A 87 -3.99 -7.39 -11.23
N LEU A 88 -5.09 -8.12 -11.06
CA LEU A 88 -5.41 -9.29 -11.89
C LEU A 88 -5.70 -8.90 -13.35
N PHE A 89 -6.45 -7.81 -13.56
CA PHE A 89 -6.66 -7.24 -14.89
C PHE A 89 -5.34 -6.87 -15.54
N PHE A 90 -4.43 -6.24 -14.81
CA PHE A 90 -3.12 -5.83 -15.35
C PHE A 90 -2.23 -7.04 -15.68
N ALA A 91 -2.23 -8.09 -14.86
CA ALA A 91 -1.53 -9.36 -15.14
C ALA A 91 -2.01 -9.98 -16.45
N TRP A 92 -3.34 -10.08 -16.64
CA TRP A 92 -3.90 -10.54 -17.90
C TRP A 92 -3.52 -9.63 -19.07
N PHE A 93 -3.58 -8.31 -18.89
CA PHE A 93 -3.26 -7.32 -19.91
C PHE A 93 -1.80 -7.40 -20.39
N THR A 94 -0.83 -7.48 -19.48
CA THR A 94 0.60 -7.49 -19.81
C THR A 94 1.01 -8.78 -20.53
N ILE A 95 0.39 -9.90 -20.17
CA ILE A 95 0.56 -11.18 -20.87
C ILE A 95 -0.04 -11.11 -22.28
N LYS A 96 -1.27 -10.59 -22.43
CA LYS A 96 -1.93 -10.49 -23.74
C LYS A 96 -1.25 -9.51 -24.70
N THR A 97 -0.64 -8.46 -24.18
CA THR A 97 0.16 -7.52 -24.99
C THR A 97 1.52 -8.09 -25.41
N GLY A 98 1.95 -9.22 -24.84
CA GLY A 98 3.24 -9.83 -25.11
C GLY A 98 4.42 -9.12 -24.44
N LEU A 99 4.17 -8.09 -23.61
CA LEU A 99 5.23 -7.28 -23.00
C LEU A 99 6.13 -8.10 -22.08
N THR A 100 5.56 -9.06 -21.37
CA THR A 100 6.29 -9.94 -20.44
C THR A 100 7.10 -11.04 -21.14
N PHE A 101 6.88 -11.28 -22.43
CA PHE A 101 7.65 -12.23 -23.24
C PHE A 101 8.81 -11.59 -24.02
N LYS A 102 8.99 -10.27 -23.90
CA LYS A 102 10.17 -9.58 -24.44
C LYS A 102 11.46 -10.06 -23.79
N ASN A 103 12.59 -9.79 -24.44
CA ASN A 103 13.94 -10.18 -23.98
C ASN A 103 14.02 -11.68 -23.69
N GLU A 104 13.66 -12.50 -24.68
CA GLU A 104 13.70 -13.97 -24.57
C GLU A 104 12.89 -14.50 -23.37
N ALA A 105 11.76 -13.84 -23.08
CA ALA A 105 10.88 -14.14 -21.94
C ALA A 105 11.56 -14.09 -20.56
N TRP A 106 12.66 -13.36 -20.41
CA TRP A 106 13.32 -13.16 -19.11
C TRP A 106 12.38 -12.54 -18.06
N ILE A 107 11.49 -11.64 -18.48
CA ILE A 107 10.52 -11.01 -17.58
C ILE A 107 9.49 -12.04 -17.08
N ALA A 108 8.92 -12.86 -17.99
CA ALA A 108 8.02 -13.95 -17.64
C ALA A 108 8.66 -14.94 -16.66
N ASN A 109 9.90 -15.36 -16.96
CA ASN A 109 10.67 -16.26 -16.10
C ASN A 109 10.91 -15.66 -14.70
N HIS A 110 11.18 -14.35 -14.64
CA HIS A 110 11.35 -13.65 -13.37
C HIS A 110 10.05 -13.63 -12.54
N PHE A 111 8.88 -13.46 -13.16
CA PHE A 111 7.59 -13.55 -12.46
C PHE A 111 7.34 -14.95 -11.89
N ILE A 112 7.67 -16.01 -12.65
CA ILE A 112 7.55 -17.39 -12.16
C ILE A 112 8.48 -17.61 -10.96
N ALA A 113 9.75 -17.20 -11.06
CA ALA A 113 10.73 -17.35 -9.98
C ALA A 113 10.33 -16.54 -8.73
N ALA A 114 9.93 -15.28 -8.91
CA ALA A 114 9.51 -14.41 -7.80
C ALA A 114 8.22 -14.90 -7.14
N GLY A 115 7.22 -15.29 -7.94
CA GLY A 115 5.99 -15.89 -7.43
C GLY A 115 6.26 -17.16 -6.64
N THR A 116 7.12 -18.04 -7.18
CA THR A 116 7.53 -19.28 -6.51
C THR A 116 8.21 -19.01 -5.18
N ALA A 117 9.16 -18.07 -5.12
CA ALA A 117 9.83 -17.72 -3.87
C ALA A 117 8.82 -17.25 -2.80
N LYS A 118 7.84 -16.44 -3.20
CA LYS A 118 6.81 -15.88 -2.31
C LYS A 118 5.82 -16.92 -1.78
N THR A 119 5.40 -17.88 -2.59
CA THR A 119 4.47 -18.95 -2.18
C THR A 119 5.13 -20.03 -1.33
N ASN A 120 6.47 -20.02 -1.23
CA ASN A 120 7.26 -20.97 -0.43
C ASN A 120 7.81 -20.35 0.87
N LEU A 121 7.39 -19.14 1.23
CA LEU A 121 7.77 -18.52 2.50
C LEU A 121 7.13 -19.24 3.69
N ASP A 122 7.87 -19.32 4.79
CA ASP A 122 7.31 -19.69 6.08
C ASP A 122 6.30 -18.64 6.56
N PHE A 123 5.27 -19.07 7.30
CA PHE A 123 4.20 -18.19 7.79
C PHE A 123 4.75 -17.02 8.61
N LEU A 124 5.68 -17.29 9.54
CA LEU A 124 6.24 -16.25 10.40
C LEU A 124 7.12 -15.29 9.58
N ALA A 125 7.90 -15.81 8.63
CA ALA A 125 8.70 -14.99 7.73
C ALA A 125 7.82 -14.06 6.88
N ALA A 126 6.74 -14.59 6.27
CA ALA A 126 5.79 -13.82 5.49
C ALA A 126 5.08 -12.74 6.34
N LEU A 127 4.68 -13.08 7.57
CA LEU A 127 4.05 -12.16 8.50
C LEU A 127 4.98 -11.01 8.90
N LEU A 128 6.19 -11.31 9.38
CA LEU A 128 7.15 -10.30 9.83
C LEU A 128 7.63 -9.41 8.68
N SER A 129 7.83 -10.01 7.51
CA SER A 129 8.13 -9.29 6.28
C SER A 129 7.00 -8.31 5.91
N GLY A 130 5.74 -8.74 6.02
CA GLY A 130 4.58 -7.87 5.84
C GLY A 130 4.54 -6.69 6.82
N ILE A 131 4.94 -6.88 8.08
CA ILE A 131 5.05 -5.79 9.05
C ILE A 131 6.09 -4.77 8.60
N GLY A 132 7.29 -5.24 8.25
CA GLY A 132 8.40 -4.40 7.80
C GLY A 132 8.04 -3.55 6.58
N THR A 133 7.39 -4.14 5.57
CA THR A 133 6.89 -3.41 4.40
C THR A 133 6.00 -2.24 4.80
N ASN A 134 4.94 -2.49 5.59
CA ASN A 134 3.92 -1.47 5.76
C ASN A 134 4.34 -0.36 6.73
N ILE A 135 5.34 -0.61 7.57
CA ILE A 135 6.05 0.46 8.29
C ILE A 135 6.65 1.44 7.28
N LEU A 136 7.42 0.96 6.31
CA LEU A 136 8.10 1.80 5.31
C LEU A 136 7.12 2.47 4.34
N VAL A 137 6.06 1.78 3.91
CA VAL A 137 5.01 2.36 3.05
C VAL A 137 4.27 3.49 3.78
N CYS A 138 3.86 3.28 5.04
CA CYS A 138 3.17 4.33 5.79
C CYS A 138 4.09 5.52 6.10
N MET A 139 5.38 5.29 6.38
CA MET A 139 6.38 6.35 6.52
C MET A 139 6.55 7.14 5.22
N ALA A 140 6.65 6.47 4.07
CA ALA A 140 6.76 7.12 2.77
C ALA A 140 5.59 8.06 2.50
N VAL A 141 4.35 7.61 2.73
CA VAL A 141 3.15 8.43 2.54
C VAL A 141 3.10 9.58 3.55
N TYR A 142 3.48 9.35 4.81
CA TYR A 142 3.50 10.41 5.82
C TYR A 142 4.51 11.52 5.47
N MET A 143 5.74 11.15 5.11
CA MET A 143 6.78 12.10 4.67
C MET A 143 6.37 12.82 3.38
N ALA A 144 5.74 12.12 2.44
CA ALA A 144 5.24 12.71 1.21
C ALA A 144 4.17 13.78 1.45
N VAL A 145 3.27 13.57 2.43
CA VAL A 145 2.26 14.56 2.82
C VAL A 145 2.89 15.76 3.53
N ALA A 146 3.97 15.56 4.28
CA ALA A 146 4.70 16.63 4.96
C ALA A 146 5.63 17.45 4.02
N ALA A 147 5.98 16.93 2.85
CA ALA A 147 6.84 17.62 1.90
C ALA A 147 6.11 18.80 1.21
N GLU A 148 6.75 19.97 1.23
CA GLU A 148 6.21 21.21 0.66
C GLU A 148 6.51 21.38 -0.84
N ASP A 149 7.51 20.65 -1.36
CA ASP A 149 7.93 20.70 -2.76
C ASP A 149 7.79 19.35 -3.48
N GLY A 150 7.75 19.39 -4.80
CA GLY A 150 7.57 18.20 -5.63
C GLY A 150 8.75 17.21 -5.55
N ALA A 151 9.99 17.69 -5.46
CA ALA A 151 11.16 16.83 -5.40
C ALA A 151 11.26 16.13 -4.03
N GLY A 152 11.00 16.86 -2.95
CA GLY A 152 10.88 16.33 -1.60
C GLY A 152 9.82 15.24 -1.50
N LYS A 153 8.65 15.44 -2.13
CA LYS A 153 7.59 14.42 -2.21
C LYS A 153 8.04 13.16 -2.95
N VAL A 154 8.73 13.32 -4.09
CA VAL A 154 9.27 12.19 -4.86
C VAL A 154 10.30 11.40 -4.04
N LEU A 155 11.29 12.08 -3.44
CA LEU A 155 12.35 11.43 -2.66
C LEU A 155 11.82 10.75 -1.40
N SER A 156 10.83 11.37 -0.73
CA SER A 156 10.15 10.81 0.44
C SER A 156 9.44 9.49 0.15
N ILE A 157 8.98 9.31 -1.09
CA ILE A 157 8.36 8.06 -1.56
C ILE A 157 9.44 7.09 -2.05
N MET A 158 10.35 7.57 -2.90
CA MET A 158 11.30 6.72 -3.61
C MET A 158 12.22 5.97 -2.65
N MET A 159 12.80 6.64 -1.65
CA MET A 159 13.83 6.02 -0.80
C MET A 159 13.28 4.90 0.10
N PRO A 160 12.19 5.09 0.87
CA PRO A 160 11.64 4.00 1.68
C PRO A 160 11.09 2.86 0.82
N VAL A 161 10.52 3.17 -0.35
CA VAL A 161 10.04 2.15 -1.28
C VAL A 161 11.19 1.32 -1.83
N ALA A 162 12.25 1.97 -2.31
CA ALA A 162 13.44 1.27 -2.79
C ALA A 162 14.04 0.39 -1.70
N ALA A 163 14.05 0.85 -0.45
CA ALA A 163 14.55 0.07 0.68
C ALA A 163 13.74 -1.21 0.91
N PHE A 164 12.41 -1.14 1.07
CA PHE A 164 11.63 -2.35 1.38
C PHE A 164 11.66 -3.37 0.23
N VAL A 165 11.68 -2.90 -1.02
CA VAL A 165 11.76 -3.77 -2.19
C VAL A 165 13.13 -4.43 -2.27
N ALA A 166 14.21 -3.66 -2.10
CA ALA A 166 15.57 -4.20 -2.17
C ALA A 166 15.88 -5.19 -1.03
N ILE A 167 15.29 -4.98 0.15
CA ILE A 167 15.36 -5.91 1.29
C ILE A 167 14.56 -7.19 1.01
N GLY A 168 13.55 -7.13 0.15
CA GLY A 168 12.65 -8.24 -0.13
C GLY A 168 11.50 -8.37 0.87
N PHE A 169 11.03 -7.25 1.42
CA PHE A 169 9.83 -7.28 2.24
C PHE A 169 8.55 -7.53 1.42
N GLU A 170 7.53 -8.11 2.05
CA GLU A 170 6.30 -8.56 1.39
C GLU A 170 5.18 -7.52 1.42
N HIS A 171 4.62 -7.19 0.25
CA HIS A 171 3.53 -6.22 0.10
C HIS A 171 2.32 -6.91 -0.54
N SER A 172 1.23 -7.06 0.22
CA SER A 172 -0.02 -7.74 -0.22
C SER A 172 -0.46 -7.32 -1.62
N ILE A 173 -0.61 -6.02 -1.88
CA ILE A 173 -1.11 -5.53 -3.17
C ILE A 173 -0.11 -5.72 -4.33
N ALA A 174 1.19 -5.82 -4.05
CA ALA A 174 2.18 -6.15 -5.07
C ALA A 174 2.15 -7.66 -5.36
N ASN A 175 2.00 -8.47 -4.32
CA ASN A 175 1.86 -9.92 -4.42
C ASN A 175 0.61 -10.33 -5.21
N MET A 176 -0.47 -9.54 -5.13
CA MET A 176 -1.67 -9.64 -5.99
C MET A 176 -1.40 -9.49 -7.49
N TYR A 177 -0.24 -8.98 -7.90
CA TYR A 177 0.19 -8.96 -9.30
C TYR A 177 1.30 -9.97 -9.56
N ILE A 178 2.35 -10.00 -8.73
CA ILE A 178 3.53 -10.86 -8.92
C ILE A 178 3.12 -12.33 -8.97
N ILE A 179 2.35 -12.80 -7.97
CA ILE A 179 2.03 -14.22 -7.84
C ILE A 179 1.02 -14.65 -8.92
N PRO A 180 -0.11 -13.95 -9.14
CA PRO A 180 -1.00 -14.28 -10.26
C PRO A 180 -0.31 -14.19 -11.63
N SER A 181 0.58 -13.22 -11.85
CA SER A 181 1.39 -13.19 -13.07
C SER A 181 2.27 -14.43 -13.19
N GLY A 182 2.95 -14.85 -12.11
CA GLY A 182 3.73 -16.09 -12.10
C GLY A 182 2.88 -17.32 -12.42
N ILE A 183 1.69 -17.46 -11.83
CA ILE A 183 0.75 -18.56 -12.10
C ILE A 183 0.34 -18.55 -13.58
N MET A 184 -0.01 -17.40 -14.14
CA MET A 184 -0.45 -17.28 -15.53
C MET A 184 0.69 -17.59 -16.53
N HIS A 185 1.93 -17.16 -16.25
CA HIS A 185 3.08 -17.50 -17.10
C HIS A 185 3.44 -18.99 -17.00
N LEU A 186 3.39 -19.57 -15.80
CA LEU A 186 3.56 -21.02 -15.63
C LEU A 186 2.52 -21.77 -16.47
N GLN A 187 1.24 -21.42 -16.34
CA GLN A 187 0.17 -22.04 -17.12
C GLN A 187 0.38 -21.85 -18.63
N TYR A 188 0.82 -20.67 -19.07
CA TYR A 188 1.13 -20.41 -20.48
C TYR A 188 2.18 -21.37 -21.03
N TYR A 189 3.25 -21.67 -20.28
CA TYR A 189 4.25 -22.65 -20.72
C TYR A 189 3.73 -24.09 -20.74
N LEU A 190 2.94 -24.48 -19.73
CA LEU A 190 2.34 -25.81 -19.67
C LEU A 190 1.35 -26.04 -20.83
N ASP A 191 0.52 -25.04 -21.16
CA ASP A 191 -0.40 -25.09 -22.29
C ASP A 191 0.35 -25.13 -23.64
N GLY A 192 1.55 -24.56 -23.69
CA GLY A 192 2.47 -24.64 -24.82
C GLY A 192 3.19 -25.98 -24.99
N GLY A 193 2.91 -26.96 -24.12
CA GLY A 193 3.47 -28.32 -24.17
C GLY A 193 4.74 -28.52 -23.35
N MET A 194 5.20 -27.51 -22.60
CA MET A 194 6.37 -27.62 -21.74
C MET A 194 6.02 -28.42 -20.47
N GLY A 195 6.90 -29.33 -20.05
CA GLY A 195 6.77 -30.04 -18.78
C GLY A 195 7.23 -29.18 -17.58
N LEU A 196 6.74 -29.50 -16.38
CA LEU A 196 7.12 -28.76 -15.17
C LEU A 196 8.64 -28.77 -14.90
N ALA A 197 9.33 -29.86 -15.27
CA ALA A 197 10.79 -29.98 -15.15
C ALA A 197 11.55 -29.04 -16.11
N GLU A 198 11.00 -28.80 -17.30
CA GLU A 198 11.58 -27.87 -18.27
C GLU A 198 11.39 -26.42 -17.80
N VAL A 199 10.21 -26.08 -17.28
CA VAL A 199 9.97 -24.76 -16.66
C VAL A 199 10.90 -24.55 -15.46
N ALA A 200 11.07 -25.56 -14.61
CA ALA A 200 11.99 -25.54 -13.47
C ALA A 200 13.43 -25.23 -13.90
N HIS A 201 13.90 -25.87 -14.96
CA HIS A 201 15.22 -25.62 -15.54
C HIS A 201 15.33 -24.19 -16.10
N LEU A 202 14.32 -23.72 -16.83
CA LEU A 202 14.27 -22.39 -17.45
C LEU A 202 14.28 -21.25 -16.40
N THR A 203 13.63 -21.46 -15.27
CA THR A 203 13.40 -20.44 -14.25
C THR A 203 14.33 -20.56 -13.04
N HIS A 204 15.23 -21.55 -13.05
CA HIS A 204 16.20 -21.85 -11.99
C HIS A 204 15.55 -22.04 -10.60
N VAL A 205 14.37 -22.66 -10.57
CA VAL A 205 13.66 -23.04 -9.33
C VAL A 205 13.39 -24.54 -9.33
N SER A 206 13.26 -25.15 -8.15
CA SER A 206 12.98 -26.58 -8.06
C SER A 206 11.54 -26.89 -8.49
N VAL A 207 11.34 -28.11 -9.00
CA VAL A 207 10.01 -28.63 -9.35
C VAL A 207 9.09 -28.64 -8.13
N GLU A 208 9.63 -28.97 -6.95
CA GLU A 208 8.93 -28.98 -5.67
C GLU A 208 8.43 -27.57 -5.30
N ALA A 209 9.28 -26.56 -5.43
CA ALA A 209 8.88 -25.18 -5.14
C ALA A 209 7.83 -24.68 -6.12
N LEU A 210 7.97 -25.00 -7.42
CA LEU A 210 7.02 -24.62 -8.46
C LEU A 210 5.61 -25.16 -8.23
N LYS A 211 5.48 -26.36 -7.64
CA LYS A 211 4.16 -26.92 -7.31
C LYS A 211 3.36 -26.01 -6.37
N ASN A 212 4.03 -25.21 -5.54
CA ASN A 212 3.40 -24.25 -4.65
C ASN A 212 3.02 -22.93 -5.33
N LEU A 213 3.47 -22.68 -6.57
CA LEU A 213 3.04 -21.54 -7.39
C LEU A 213 1.63 -21.81 -7.95
N ASN A 214 0.63 -21.69 -7.10
CA ASN A 214 -0.77 -21.90 -7.42
C ASN A 214 -1.66 -21.00 -6.54
N TRP A 215 -2.97 -21.04 -6.75
CA TRP A 215 -3.92 -20.20 -6.00
C TRP A 215 -3.95 -20.48 -4.48
N TYR A 216 -3.67 -21.72 -4.06
CA TYR A 216 -3.54 -22.04 -2.63
C TYR A 216 -2.27 -21.44 -2.03
N GLY A 217 -1.12 -21.59 -2.69
CA GLY A 217 0.12 -20.93 -2.27
C GLY A 217 -0.01 -19.42 -2.27
N PHE A 218 -0.70 -18.85 -3.26
CA PHE A 218 -1.01 -17.42 -3.25
C PHE A 218 -1.84 -17.02 -2.03
N LEU A 219 -3.07 -17.55 -1.91
CA LEU A 219 -4.03 -17.04 -0.94
C LEU A 219 -3.68 -17.42 0.50
N VAL A 220 -3.20 -18.65 0.71
CA VAL A 220 -3.04 -19.21 2.06
C VAL A 220 -1.63 -19.04 2.59
N THR A 221 -0.61 -19.40 1.82
CA THR A 221 0.77 -19.39 2.32
C THR A 221 1.40 -17.99 2.27
N ASN A 222 0.96 -17.13 1.34
CA ASN A 222 1.49 -15.77 1.20
C ASN A 222 0.48 -14.67 1.59
N GLU A 223 -0.67 -14.57 0.91
CA GLU A 223 -1.51 -13.37 0.96
C GLU A 223 -2.12 -13.13 2.36
N ILE A 224 -2.58 -14.19 3.04
CA ILE A 224 -3.09 -14.09 4.43
C ILE A 224 -2.02 -13.56 5.40
N PRO A 225 -0.86 -14.24 5.60
CA PRO A 225 0.14 -13.76 6.56
C PRO A 225 0.68 -12.37 6.20
N VAL A 226 0.93 -12.10 4.92
CA VAL A 226 1.43 -10.79 4.46
C VAL A 226 0.42 -9.68 4.72
N THR A 227 -0.87 -9.91 4.45
CA THR A 227 -1.92 -8.92 4.69
C THR A 227 -2.09 -8.63 6.17
N ILE A 228 -2.07 -9.65 7.03
CA ILE A 228 -2.07 -9.49 8.48
C ILE A 228 -0.86 -8.66 8.91
N GLY A 229 0.33 -8.99 8.40
CA GLY A 229 1.56 -8.26 8.67
C GLY A 229 1.45 -6.80 8.24
N ASN A 230 0.94 -6.54 7.04
CA ASN A 230 0.74 -5.17 6.55
C ASN A 230 -0.23 -4.39 7.46
N ILE A 231 -1.36 -4.99 7.89
CA ILE A 231 -2.29 -4.34 8.82
C ILE A 231 -1.58 -3.98 10.13
N ILE A 232 -0.85 -4.93 10.72
CA ILE A 232 -0.09 -4.74 11.96
C ILE A 232 0.93 -3.60 11.79
N GLY A 233 1.74 -3.62 10.72
CA GLY A 233 2.76 -2.61 10.47
C GLY A 233 2.19 -1.20 10.30
N GLY A 234 1.09 -1.07 9.56
CA GLY A 234 0.45 0.24 9.32
C GLY A 234 -0.32 0.76 10.53
N ALA A 235 -1.16 -0.08 11.15
CA ALA A 235 -2.05 0.33 12.23
C ALA A 235 -1.29 0.54 13.55
N LEU A 236 -0.35 -0.37 13.89
CA LEU A 236 0.37 -0.29 15.16
C LEU A 236 1.54 0.66 15.11
N PHE A 237 2.34 0.69 14.04
CA PHE A 237 3.54 1.52 14.08
C PHE A 237 3.22 3.00 13.86
N VAL A 238 2.52 3.33 12.77
CA VAL A 238 2.26 4.74 12.43
C VAL A 238 1.07 5.29 13.20
N GLY A 239 0.03 4.49 13.47
CA GLY A 239 -1.11 4.94 14.26
C GLY A 239 -0.77 5.20 15.73
N TRP A 240 0.06 4.34 16.34
CA TRP A 240 0.49 4.53 17.72
C TRP A 240 1.53 5.64 17.86
N LEU A 241 2.52 5.73 16.95
CA LEU A 241 3.51 6.81 16.98
C LEU A 241 2.86 8.18 16.77
N ASN A 242 1.90 8.31 15.83
CA ASN A 242 1.17 9.57 15.67
C ASN A 242 0.36 9.94 16.93
N TRP A 243 -0.26 8.95 17.58
CA TRP A 243 -1.01 9.20 18.81
C TRP A 243 -0.11 9.64 19.97
N ILE A 244 1.08 9.04 20.12
CA ILE A 244 2.05 9.45 21.15
C ILE A 244 2.56 10.87 20.87
N CYS A 245 2.94 11.17 19.63
CA CYS A 245 3.55 12.44 19.27
C CYS A 245 2.55 13.61 19.20
N HIS A 246 1.35 13.40 18.65
CA HIS A 246 0.39 14.47 18.33
C HIS A 246 -0.97 14.32 19.04
N GLY A 247 -1.19 13.24 19.79
CA GLY A 247 -2.46 12.98 20.48
C GLY A 247 -2.81 14.03 21.54
N ARG A 248 -1.81 14.76 22.07
CA ARG A 248 -2.01 15.88 23.02
C ARG A 248 -2.60 17.13 22.35
N ASP A 249 -2.28 17.40 21.09
CA ASP A 249 -2.70 18.64 20.42
C ASP A 249 -4.17 18.61 20.03
N THR A 250 -4.70 17.42 19.69
CA THR A 250 -6.13 17.26 19.35
C THR A 250 -7.08 17.48 20.52
N HIS A 251 -6.61 17.30 21.76
CA HIS A 251 -7.36 17.65 22.97
C HIS A 251 -7.33 19.15 23.25
N SER A 252 -6.22 19.84 22.93
CA SER A 252 -6.09 21.28 23.05
C SER A 252 -7.07 22.01 22.12
N ASP A 253 -7.11 21.64 20.84
CA ASP A 253 -7.99 22.29 19.84
C ASP A 253 -9.47 22.16 20.16
N LYS A 254 -9.94 20.97 20.57
CA LYS A 254 -11.33 20.78 21.00
C LYS A 254 -11.67 21.59 22.25
N THR A 255 -10.70 21.79 23.14
CA THR A 255 -10.89 22.59 24.36
C THR A 255 -10.95 24.08 24.05
N ILE A 256 -10.11 24.55 23.13
CA ILE A 256 -10.09 25.94 22.65
C ILE A 256 -11.37 26.25 21.88
N GLN A 257 -11.79 25.38 20.96
CA GLN A 257 -13.00 25.58 20.16
C GLN A 257 -14.27 25.56 21.03
N ASN A 258 -14.36 24.66 22.01
CA ASN A 258 -15.45 24.66 22.99
C ASN A 258 -15.46 25.91 23.89
N ARG A 259 -14.29 26.51 24.19
CA ARG A 259 -14.23 27.80 24.90
C ARG A 259 -14.72 28.94 24.02
N HIS A 260 -14.28 29.02 22.76
CA HIS A 260 -14.73 30.03 21.81
C HIS A 260 -16.25 29.98 21.59
N ASP A 261 -16.82 28.79 21.40
CA ASP A 261 -18.27 28.61 21.25
C ASP A 261 -19.06 29.00 22.51
N LYS A 262 -18.52 28.72 23.71
CA LYS A 262 -19.12 29.17 24.97
C LYS A 262 -19.10 30.69 25.11
N THR A 263 -17.98 31.34 24.79
CA THR A 263 -17.85 32.79 24.88
C THR A 263 -18.76 33.50 23.88
N ALA A 264 -18.86 32.99 22.65
CA ALA A 264 -19.77 33.51 21.63
C ALA A 264 -21.25 33.39 22.06
N ARG A 265 -21.65 32.26 22.64
CA ARG A 265 -23.02 32.08 23.19
C ARG A 265 -23.34 33.00 24.36
N MET A 266 -22.36 33.28 25.23
CA MET A 266 -22.57 34.23 26.34
C MET A 266 -22.69 35.67 25.83
N GLY A 267 -21.89 36.06 24.83
CA GLY A 267 -21.97 37.38 24.20
C GLY A 267 -23.33 37.64 23.56
N SER A 268 -23.84 36.69 22.76
CA SER A 268 -25.17 36.78 22.16
C SER A 268 -26.28 36.92 23.22
N LYS A 269 -26.26 36.11 24.28
CA LYS A 269 -27.27 36.22 25.36
C LYS A 269 -27.22 37.56 26.09
N ALA A 270 -26.03 38.14 26.28
CA ALA A 270 -25.89 39.45 26.92
C ALA A 270 -26.41 40.59 26.03
N GLN A 271 -26.23 40.46 24.70
CA GLN A 271 -26.78 41.39 23.72
C GLN A 271 -28.31 41.32 23.63
N ASP A 272 -28.87 40.11 23.63
CA ASP A 272 -30.31 39.89 23.63
C ASP A 272 -30.98 40.43 24.91
N ALA A 273 -30.32 40.25 26.07
CA ALA A 273 -30.79 40.80 27.33
C ALA A 273 -30.78 42.35 27.34
N LYS A 274 -29.73 42.97 26.79
CA LYS A 274 -29.67 44.43 26.62
C LYS A 274 -30.78 44.96 25.72
N HIS A 275 -30.99 44.33 24.57
CA HIS A 275 -32.06 44.75 23.66
C HIS A 275 -33.45 44.56 24.26
N HIS A 276 -33.66 43.52 25.08
CA HIS A 276 -34.92 43.34 25.79
C HIS A 276 -35.13 44.44 26.85
N GLN A 277 -34.07 44.80 27.57
CA GLN A 277 -34.11 45.84 28.60
C GLN A 277 -34.31 47.24 28.00
N GLU A 278 -33.69 47.55 26.85
CA GLU A 278 -33.91 48.79 26.09
C GLU A 278 -35.36 48.91 25.60
N ARG A 279 -35.96 47.83 25.07
CA ARG A 279 -37.38 47.84 24.67
C ARG A 279 -38.34 48.06 25.85
N GLN A 280 -38.05 47.48 27.01
CA GLN A 280 -38.84 47.71 28.22
C GLN A 280 -38.72 49.16 28.73
N LEU A 281 -37.55 49.77 28.57
CA LEU A 281 -37.33 51.19 28.88
C LEU A 281 -38.07 52.11 27.90
N ASP A 282 -38.06 51.79 26.60
CA ASP A 282 -38.79 52.56 25.59
C ASP A 282 -40.31 52.50 25.80
N GLU A 283 -40.86 51.35 26.20
CA GLU A 283 -42.29 51.18 26.55
C GLU A 283 -42.71 51.93 27.82
N LEU A 284 -41.78 52.24 28.72
CA LEU A 284 -42.06 53.00 29.96
C LEU A 284 -42.03 54.52 29.74
N VAL A 285 -41.48 54.99 28.62
CA VAL A 285 -41.28 56.42 28.29
C VAL A 285 -42.27 56.92 27.22
N SER A 286 -43.06 56.01 26.62
CA SER A 286 -44.19 56.30 25.72
C SER A 286 -45.53 56.37 26.45
#